data_AF-A0A938U0G8-F1
#
_entry.id   AF-A0A938U0G8-F1
#
_cell.length_a   1.000
_cell.length_b   1.000
_cell.length_c   1.000
_cell.angle_alpha   90.00
_cell.angle_beta   90.00
_cell.angle_gamma   90.00
#
_symmetry.space_group_name_H-M   'P 1'
#
loop_
_entity.id
_entity.type
_entity.pdbx_description
1 polymer ?
#
loop_
_entity_poly.entity_id
_entity_poly.type
_entity_poly.pdbx_seq_one_letter_code
_entity_poly.pdbx_strand_id
1 'polypeptide(L)' 'MEKPRVKTRMESGRFLAQCRECGTWVEVPPQSVRTELFFEHLEAEFRCCGLNQIATFTTEKDYIDFH' A
#
# COMPACT_ATOMS: atom_id res chain seq x y z
N MET A 1 -0.70 22.19 1.17
CA MET A 1 -0.83 21.43 -0.09
C MET A 1 -0.78 19.95 0.25
N GLU A 2 -1.94 19.36 0.50
CA GLU A 2 -2.04 17.92 0.80
C GLU A 2 -1.91 17.17 -0.53
N LYS A 3 -0.77 16.50 -0.77
CA LYS A 3 -0.60 15.68 -1.96
C LYS A 3 -1.67 14.57 -1.93
N PRO A 4 -2.50 14.40 -2.98
CA PRO A 4 -3.55 13.40 -2.98
C PRO A 4 -2.90 12.01 -2.84
N ARG A 5 -3.20 11.34 -1.72
CA ARG A 5 -2.71 9.99 -1.41
C ARG A 5 -3.31 8.99 -2.40
N VAL A 6 -2.48 8.07 -2.90
CA VAL A 6 -2.94 6.94 -3.70
C VAL A 6 -3.87 6.09 -2.83
N LYS A 7 -5.06 5.72 -3.35
CA LYS A 7 -5.94 4.80 -2.63
C LYS A 7 -5.35 3.39 -2.71
N THR A 8 -5.32 2.71 -1.57
CA THR A 8 -4.80 1.35 -1.44
C THR A 8 -5.87 0.44 -0.88
N ARG A 9 -5.84 -0.83 -1.28
CA ARG A 9 -6.67 -1.88 -0.70
C ARG A 9 -5.91 -3.20 -0.71
N MET A 10 -6.23 -4.07 0.25
CA MET A 10 -5.68 -5.42 0.34
C MET A 10 -6.83 -6.42 0.18
N GLU A 11 -6.72 -7.32 -0.80
CA GLU A 11 -7.75 -8.34 -1.08
C GLU A 11 -7.08 -9.70 -1.29
N SER A 12 -7.44 -10.70 -0.48
CA SER A 12 -6.94 -12.07 -0.60
C SER A 12 -5.40 -12.18 -0.67
N GLY A 13 -4.70 -11.38 0.14
CA GLY A 13 -3.22 -11.34 0.16
C GLY A 13 -2.57 -10.53 -0.96
N ARG A 14 -3.37 -9.88 -1.83
CA ARG A 14 -2.88 -9.00 -2.89
C ARG A 14 -2.97 -7.54 -2.47
N PHE A 15 -1.95 -6.78 -2.81
CA PHE A 15 -1.89 -5.35 -2.57
C PHE A 15 -2.26 -4.62 -3.86
N LEU A 16 -3.33 -3.83 -3.80
CA LEU A 16 -3.87 -3.12 -4.95
C LEU A 16 -3.77 -1.61 -4.71
N ALA A 17 -3.28 -0.90 -5.72
CA ALA A 17 -3.15 0.55 -5.73
C ALA A 17 -3.99 1.16 -6.86
N GLN A 18 -4.73 2.22 -6.56
CA GLN A 18 -5.52 2.92 -7.57
C GLN A 18 -4.67 3.99 -8.27
N CYS A 19 -4.53 3.88 -9.59
CA CYS A 19 -3.90 4.93 -10.38
C CYS A 19 -4.68 6.24 -10.24
N ARG A 20 -3.99 7.34 -9.91
CA ARG A 20 -4.62 8.66 -9.76
C ARG A 20 -5.06 9.28 -11.08
N GLU A 21 -4.52 8.82 -12.21
CA GLU A 21 -4.87 9.35 -13.54
C GLU A 21 -6.09 8.62 -14.14
N CYS A 22 -6.00 7.29 -14.28
CA CYS A 22 -7.07 6.51 -14.92
C CYS A 22 -8.05 5.85 -13.94
N GLY A 23 -7.81 5.90 -12.63
CA GLY A 23 -8.66 5.25 -11.63
C GLY A 23 -8.59 3.72 -11.59
N THR A 24 -7.75 3.09 -12.41
CA THR A 24 -7.60 1.63 -12.46
C THR A 24 -6.88 1.10 -11.22
N TRP A 25 -7.34 -0.03 -10.71
CA TRP A 25 -6.66 -0.77 -9.65
C TRP A 25 -5.59 -1.68 -10.25
N VAL A 26 -4.36 -1.53 -9.79
CA VAL A 26 -3.20 -2.30 -10.23
C VAL A 26 -2.66 -3.07 -9.04
N GLU A 27 -2.35 -4.34 -9.26
CA GLU A 27 -1.63 -5.15 -8.27
C GLU A 27 -0.18 -4.69 -8.22
N VAL A 28 0.28 -4.34 -7.02
CA VAL A 28 1.62 -3.80 -6.79
C VAL A 28 2.30 -4.66 -5.73
N PRO A 29 3.56 -5.08 -5.92
CA PRO A 29 4.31 -5.79 -4.90
C PRO A 29 4.90 -4.76 -3.92
N PRO A 30 4.41 -4.67 -2.68
CA PRO A 30 4.93 -3.69 -1.74
C PRO A 30 6.20 -4.22 -1.06
N GLN A 31 7.02 -3.31 -0.56
CA GLN A 31 8.24 -3.58 0.17
C GLN A 31 8.13 -2.98 1.58
N SER A 32 8.64 -3.68 2.58
CA SER A 32 8.66 -3.17 3.96
C SER A 32 9.64 -2.01 4.07
N VAL A 33 9.11 -0.81 4.29
CA VAL A 33 9.91 0.41 4.52
C VAL A 33 10.15 0.65 6.00
N ARG A 34 9.21 0.25 6.86
CA ARG A 34 9.36 0.35 8.31
C ARG A 34 8.53 -0.69 9.02
N THR A 35 9.20 -1.53 9.80
CA THR A 35 8.55 -2.51 10.66
C THR A 35 8.61 -2.00 12.11
N GLU A 36 7.45 -1.79 12.70
CA GLU A 36 7.28 -1.47 14.12
C GLU A 36 6.81 -2.73 14.88
N LEU A 37 6.71 -2.60 16.21
CA LEU A 37 6.30 -3.71 17.07
C LEU A 37 4.93 -4.26 16.63
N PHE A 38 3.96 -3.40 16.37
CA PHE A 38 2.57 -3.79 16.08
C PHE A 38 2.14 -3.51 14.63
N PHE A 39 2.90 -2.72 13.89
CA PHE A 39 2.55 -2.30 12.54
C PHE A 39 3.70 -2.55 11.59
N GLU A 40 3.37 -2.96 10.38
CA GLU A 40 4.31 -3.00 9.27
C GLU A 40 3.84 -2.00 8.22
N HIS A 41 4.69 -1.02 7.95
CA HIS A 41 4.50 -0.04 6.89
C HIS A 41 5.18 -0.57 5.63
N LEU A 42 4.37 -0.75 4.60
CA LEU A 42 4.81 -1.22 3.30
C LEU A 42 4.62 -0.12 2.26
N GLU A 43 5.50 -0.07 1.27
CA GLU A 43 5.45 0.89 0.18
C GLU A 43 5.65 0.18 -1.16
N ALA A 44 4.87 0.54 -2.17
CA ALA A 44 5.03 0.06 -3.53
C ALA A 44 5.12 1.22 -4.50
N GLU A 45 6.24 1.32 -5.21
CA GLU A 45 6.38 2.20 -6.36
C GLU A 45 5.78 1.52 -7.60
N PHE A 46 4.90 2.21 -8.31
CA PHE A 46 4.29 1.71 -9.52
C PHE A 46 4.13 2.80 -10.57
N ARG A 47 4.21 2.40 -11.84
CA ARG A 47 4.01 3.30 -12.98
C ARG A 47 2.69 2.97 -13.66
N CYS A 48 1.81 3.95 -13.74
CA CYS A 48 0.55 3.82 -14.47
C CYS A 48 0.27 5.11 -15.23
N CYS A 49 -0.16 4.97 -16.49
CA CYS A 49 -0.40 6.08 -17.42
C CYS A 49 0.79 7.05 -17.55
N GLY A 50 2.02 6.53 -17.47
CA GLY A 50 3.24 7.33 -17.55
C GLY A 50 3.64 8.03 -16.25
N LEU A 51 2.77 8.08 -15.23
CA LEU A 51 3.05 8.64 -13.91
C LEU A 51 3.65 7.59 -12.97
N ASN A 52 4.76 7.97 -12.32
CA ASN A 52 5.29 7.22 -11.18
C ASN A 52 4.52 7.62 -9.92
N GLN A 53 4.04 6.62 -9.20
CA GLN A 53 3.17 6.77 -8.05
C GLN A 53 3.64 5.84 -6.94
N ILE A 54 3.37 6.24 -5.71
CA ILE A 54 3.78 5.51 -4.52
C ILE A 54 2.52 5.16 -3.75
N ALA A 55 2.33 3.87 -3.49
CA ALA A 55 1.26 3.31 -2.70
C ALA A 55 1.79 2.90 -1.34
N THR A 56 1.21 3.43 -0.26
CA THR A 56 1.57 3.07 1.11
C THR A 56 0.49 2.18 1.70
N PHE A 57 0.90 1.10 2.34
CA PHE A 57 0.05 0.16 3.03
C PHE A 57 0.51 0.09 4.49
N THR A 58 -0.44 -0.08 5.40
CA THR A 58 -0.14 -0.36 6.80
C THR A 58 -0.87 -1.66 7.14
N THR A 59 -0.10 -2.69 7.45
CA THR A 59 -0.61 -3.96 7.95
C THR A 59 -0.37 -4.02 9.44
N GLU A 60 -1.43 -4.24 10.21
CA GLU A 60 -1.27 -4.59 11.62
C GLU A 60 -0.67 -6.00 11.70
N LYS A 61 0.39 -6.15 12.49
CA LYS A 61 0.83 -7.47 12.92
C LYS A 61 -0.22 -7.91 13.92
N ASP A 62 -1.08 -8.82 13.49
CA ASP A 62 -2.05 -9.50 14.34
C ASP A 62 -1.25 -10.24 15.43
N TYR A 63 -0.95 -9.54 16.53
CA TYR A 63 -0.53 -10.17 17.76
C TYR A 63 -1.78 -10.89 18.23
N ILE A 64 -1.84 -12.18 17.91
CA ILE A 64 -2.75 -13.10 18.58
C ILE A 64 -2.53 -12.88 20.08
N ASP A 65 -3.49 -12.21 20.69
CA ASP A 65 -3.55 -11.91 22.11
C ASP A 65 -3.56 -13.27 22.84
N PHE A 66 -2.40 -13.65 23.38
CA PHE A 66 -2.29 -14.73 24.35
C PHE A 66 -2.00 -14.08 25.70
N HIS A 67 -3.03 -13.56 26.37
CA HIS A 67 -3.03 -13.52 27.83
C HIS A 67 -4.41 -13.64 28.47
#